data_AF-A0A960HSY2-F1
#
_entry.id   AF-A0A960HSY2-F1
#
_cell.length_a   1.000
_cell.length_b   1.000
_cell.length_c   1.000
_cell.angle_alpha   90.00
_cell.angle_beta   90.00
_cell.angle_gamma   90.00
#
_symmetry.space_group_name_H-M   'P 1'
#
loop_
_entity.id
_entity.type
_entity.pdbx_description
1 polymer ?
#
loop_
_entity_poly.entity_id
_entity_poly.type
_entity_poly.pdbx_seq_one_letter_code
_entity_poly.pdbx_strand_id
1 'polypeptide(L)' 'MRDEKRQKRHEEIAAAAYALLDSHGYSGTTMLRVAQRAKASNETLYRWYGDKQGLF' A
#
# COMPACT_ATOMS: atom_id res chain seq x y z
N MET A 1 -14.41 -4.79 -15.47
CA MET A 1 -13.17 -5.56 -15.70
C MET A 1 -11.87 -4.84 -15.32
N ARG A 2 -11.43 -3.77 -16.02
CA ARG A 2 -10.15 -3.08 -15.66
C ARG A 2 -10.26 -2.32 -14.33
N ASP A 3 -11.39 -1.67 -14.10
CA ASP A 3 -11.63 -0.91 -12.86
C ASP A 3 -11.76 -1.81 -11.64
N GLU A 4 -12.42 -2.97 -11.78
CA GLU A 4 -12.52 -3.99 -10.72
C GLU A 4 -11.16 -4.54 -10.32
N LYS A 5 -10.27 -4.80 -11.29
CA LYS A 5 -8.89 -5.24 -11.01
C LYS A 5 -8.10 -4.16 -10.28
N ARG A 6 -8.28 -2.89 -10.65
CA ARG A 6 -7.64 -1.75 -9.98
C ARG A 6 -8.16 -1.57 -8.56
N GLN A 7 -9.48 -1.68 -8.37
CA GLN A 7 -10.14 -1.59 -7.08
C GLN A 7 -9.66 -2.68 -6.12
N LYS A 8 -9.69 -3.94 -6.56
CA LYS A 8 -9.16 -5.07 -5.78
C LYS A 8 -7.71 -4.86 -5.39
N ARG A 9 -6.89 -4.31 -6.29
CA ARG A 9 -5.49 -4.03 -6.01
C ARG A 9 -5.31 -2.92 -4.98
N HIS A 10 -6.16 -1.90 -5.01
CA HIS A 10 -6.17 -0.85 -4.01
C HIS A 10 -6.52 -1.41 -2.62
N GLU A 11 -7.53 -2.29 -2.54
CA GLU A 11 -7.93 -2.99 -1.31
C GLU A 11 -6.80 -3.85 -0.73
N GLU A 12 -6.09 -4.62 -1.57
CA GLU A 12 -4.92 -5.41 -1.15
C GLU A 12 -3.80 -4.53 -0.55
N ILE A 13 -3.54 -3.37 -1.16
CA ILE A 13 -2.53 -2.43 -0.70
C ILE A 13 -2.96 -1.78 0.63
N ALA A 14 -4.22 -1.34 0.74
CA ALA A 14 -4.76 -0.75 1.95
C ALA A 14 -4.72 -1.75 3.12
N ALA A 15 -5.16 -2.99 2.90
CA ALA A 15 -5.10 -4.04 3.92
C ALA A 15 -3.66 -4.30 4.40
N ALA A 16 -2.69 -4.31 3.48
CA ALA A 16 -1.28 -4.43 3.84
C ALA A 16 -0.76 -3.22 4.65
N ALA A 17 -1.17 -2.01 4.28
CA ALA A 17 -0.78 -0.78 4.97
C ALA A 17 -1.33 -0.74 6.41
N TYR A 18 -2.61 -1.04 6.59
CA TYR A 18 -3.23 -1.07 7.92
C TYR A 18 -2.67 -2.18 8.82
N ALA A 19 -2.39 -3.37 8.28
CA ALA A 19 -1.75 -4.43 9.05
C ALA A 19 -0.34 -4.03 9.54
N LEU A 20 0.43 -3.32 8.70
CA LEU A 20 1.73 -2.80 9.11
C LEU A 20 1.61 -1.67 10.11
N LEU A 21 0.61 -0.79 9.95
CA LEU A 21 0.32 0.30 10.87
C LEU A 21 -0.01 -0.23 12.27
N ASP A 22 -0.87 -1.25 12.34
CA ASP A 22 -1.24 -1.92 13.59
C ASP A 22 -0.03 -2.58 14.28
N SER A 23 0.84 -3.24 13.51
CA SER A 23 1.97 -3.99 14.06
C SER A 23 3.22 -3.14 14.37
N HIS A 24 3.46 -2.05 13.64
CA HIS A 24 4.73 -1.29 13.70
C HIS A 24 4.53 0.21 13.92
N GLY A 25 3.29 0.68 13.98
CA GLY A 25 2.95 2.10 14.00
C GLY A 25 3.27 2.81 12.68
N TYR A 26 2.92 4.09 12.63
CA TYR A 26 3.10 4.92 11.43
C TYR A 26 4.57 5.10 11.06
N SER A 27 5.44 5.32 12.05
CA SER A 27 6.88 5.49 11.83
C SER A 27 7.57 4.21 11.35
N GLY A 28 7.14 3.04 11.83
CA GLY A 28 7.68 1.74 11.42
C GLY A 28 7.18 1.26 10.05
N THR A 29 6.12 1.89 9.52
CA THR A 29 5.57 1.59 8.21
C THR A 29 6.21 2.46 7.13
N THR A 30 6.67 1.82 6.05
CA THR A 30 7.29 2.48 4.89
C THR A 30 6.63 2.01 3.59
N MET A 31 6.69 2.84 2.55
CA MET A 31 6.18 2.49 1.21
C MET A 31 6.72 1.14 0.72
N LEU A 32 8.02 0.90 0.92
CA LEU A 32 8.65 -0.35 0.54
C LEU A 32 8.08 -1.57 1.29
N ARG A 33 7.86 -1.47 2.61
CA ARG A 33 7.29 -2.58 3.40
C ARG A 33 5.86 -2.89 2.96
N VAL A 34 5.07 -1.85 2.68
CA VAL A 34 3.70 -2.02 2.16
C VAL A 34 3.73 -2.69 0.79
N ALA A 35 4.59 -2.23 -0.12
CA ALA A 35 4.76 -2.83 -1.45
C ALA A 35 5.10 -4.33 -1.35
N GLN A 36 6.09 -4.68 -0.52
CA GLN A 36 6.48 -6.07 -0.30
C GLN A 36 5.34 -6.92 0.24
N ARG A 37 4.61 -6.42 1.26
CA ARG A 37 3.48 -7.14 1.87
C ARG A 37 2.31 -7.30 0.91
N ALA A 38 2.00 -6.28 0.12
CA ALA A 38 0.94 -6.29 -0.90
C ALA A 38 1.35 -7.01 -2.20
N LYS A 39 2.58 -7.56 -2.28
CA LYS A 39 3.16 -8.15 -3.49
C LYS A 39 3.10 -7.18 -4.69
N ALA A 40 3.36 -5.90 -4.44
CA ALA A 40 3.38 -4.81 -5.41
C ALA A 40 4.80 -4.26 -5.58
N SER A 41 5.05 -3.56 -6.69
CA SER A 41 6.29 -2.80 -6.84
C SER A 41 6.22 -1.52 -6.04
N ASN A 42 7.37 -1.08 -5.50
CA ASN A 42 7.47 0.21 -4.81
C ASN A 42 7.06 1.35 -5.76
N GLU A 43 7.47 1.28 -7.03
CA GLU A 43 7.05 2.21 -8.09
C GLU A 43 5.53 2.30 -8.24
N THR A 44 4.80 1.18 -8.18
CA THR A 44 3.33 1.19 -8.28
C THR A 44 2.72 1.99 -7.13
N LEU A 45 3.24 1.86 -5.91
CA LEU A 45 2.75 2.62 -4.77
C LEU A 45 3.03 4.11 -4.94
N TYR A 46 4.26 4.49 -5.30
CA TYR A 46 4.59 5.90 -5.55
C TYR A 46 3.74 6.50 -6.68
N ARG A 47 3.49 5.76 -7.76
CA ARG A 47 2.64 6.22 -8.86
C ARG A 47 1.19 6.43 -8.44
N TRP A 48 0.68 5.65 -7.48
CA TRP A 48 -0.74 5.67 -7.11
C TRP A 48 -1.03 6.62 -5.94
N TYR A 49 -0.11 6.71 -4.99
CA TYR A 49 -0.32 7.39 -3.71
C TYR A 49 0.61 8.59 -3.50
N GLY A 50 1.66 8.73 -4.32
CA GLY A 50 2.65 9.80 -4.20
C GLY A 50 3.66 9.53 -3.08
N ASP A 51 3.19 9.39 -1.84
CA ASP A 51 4.04 9.14 -0.68
C ASP A 51 3.29 8.32 0.39
N LYS A 52 3.90 8.21 1.58
CA LYS A 52 3.30 7.49 2.70
C LYS A 52 2.04 8.19 3.22
N GLN A 53 1.98 9.52 3.18
CA GLN A 53 0.79 10.26 3.62
C GLN A 53 -0.35 10.08 2.64
N GLY A 54 -0.11 10.03 1.33
CA GLY A 54 -1.17 9.77 0.35
C GLY A 54 -1.66 8.31 0.33
N LEU A 55 -0.97 7.40 1.03
CA LEU A 55 -1.36 6.00 1.17
C LEU A 55 -2.30 5.75 2.36
N PHE A 56 -2.26 6.60 3.39
CA PHE A 56 -3.05 6.49 4.62
C PHE A 56 -4.15 7.55 4.66
#